data_AF-A0A7V1HUX2-F1
#
_entry.id   AF-A0A7V1HUX2-F1
#
_cell.length_a   1.000
_cell.length_b   1.000
_cell.length_c   1.000
_cell.angle_alpha   90.00
_cell.angle_beta   90.00
_cell.angle_gamma   90.00
#
_symmetry.space_group_name_H-M   'P 1'
#
loop_
_entity.id
_entity.type
_entity.pdbx_description
1 polymer ?
#
loop_
_entity_poly.entity_id
_entity_poly.type
_entity_poly.pdbx_seq_one_letter_code
_entity_poly.pdbx_strand_id
1 'polypeptide(L)'
;MAATIAEYVKNNILLIDGAMGTTLQSCGCDLHRDYLDKENCSEVLLKTRPQTIREIHELFFDAGAPAVETNTFGANRLVLSEFDLAEETYDLNLLAVRLAREAADKFATSEQPRFVLGSMGPGTKLISLGQTNWDEMHDSYLLQARGLIDGGCDALLIETCQDLLQVKCALSAALDALHNAGKTPDDIPLMVSVTVETTGTLLVGSDLGAVMAALSGYPLMSLGLNCATGPEEMTEHVHRLLNHWPGTVSVVPNAGLPTLVDGQTVYPLAPDRFAELVGEFVDLGAGIVGGCCGTTAEHIRKLAETIRDKKPVSRSHVQPPRAVSSLYSAVELKQDTSILLIGERTNANGSRKFKRLLNKEDWDGLVSIARQQVKEGSHAIDVCVDFVGRDGVKDMTELVSRIVRQVDCPLMLDSTDPAVIEAGL
;
A
#
# COMPACT_ATOMS: atom_id res chain seq x y z
N MET A 1 -16.14 -25.76 -16.96
CA MET A 1 -16.46 -24.43 -16.42
C MET A 1 -15.35 -23.50 -16.88
N ALA A 2 -15.68 -22.26 -17.25
CA ALA A 2 -14.64 -21.25 -17.52
C ALA A 2 -13.84 -21.01 -16.22
N ALA A 3 -12.54 -20.79 -16.32
CA ALA A 3 -11.70 -20.49 -15.17
C ALA A 3 -12.14 -19.17 -14.52
N THR A 4 -12.21 -19.13 -13.19
CA THR A 4 -12.44 -17.86 -12.47
C THR A 4 -11.25 -16.92 -12.66
N ILE A 5 -11.45 -15.62 -12.49
CA ILE A 5 -10.35 -14.64 -12.58
C ILE A 5 -9.24 -14.94 -11.56
N ALA A 6 -9.61 -15.38 -10.36
CA ALA A 6 -8.66 -15.76 -9.31
C ALA A 6 -7.80 -16.99 -9.70
N GLU A 7 -8.36 -17.95 -10.43
CA GLU A 7 -7.60 -19.08 -11.00
C GLU A 7 -6.74 -18.67 -12.20
N TYR A 8 -7.24 -17.73 -13.01
CA TYR A 8 -6.51 -17.21 -14.17
C TYR A 8 -5.20 -16.53 -13.76
N VAL A 9 -5.26 -15.61 -12.78
CA VAL A 9 -4.12 -14.82 -12.29
C VAL A 9 -3.03 -15.70 -11.63
N LYS A 10 -3.38 -16.88 -11.12
CA LYS A 10 -2.39 -17.82 -10.57
C LYS A 10 -1.46 -18.40 -11.64
N ASN A 11 -1.94 -18.50 -12.87
CA ASN A 11 -1.23 -19.20 -13.95
C ASN A 11 -0.82 -18.28 -15.10
N ASN A 12 -1.42 -17.10 -15.19
CA ASN A 12 -1.23 -16.14 -16.28
C ASN A 12 -1.06 -14.73 -15.72
N ILE A 13 -0.38 -13.87 -16.47
CA ILE A 13 -0.39 -12.44 -16.22
C ILE A 13 -1.74 -11.90 -16.70
N LEU A 14 -2.47 -11.21 -15.83
CA LEU A 14 -3.73 -10.58 -16.22
C LEU A 14 -3.43 -9.19 -16.78
N LEU A 15 -3.62 -9.03 -18.08
CA LEU A 15 -3.63 -7.72 -18.73
C LEU A 15 -5.04 -7.11 -18.67
N ILE A 16 -5.15 -5.96 -18.03
CA ILE A 16 -6.34 -5.11 -18.02
C ILE A 16 -6.23 -4.11 -19.18
N ASP A 17 -7.34 -3.49 -19.53
CA ASP A 17 -7.45 -2.53 -20.61
C ASP A 17 -6.72 -1.19 -20.35
N GLY A 18 -6.97 -0.23 -21.24
CA GLY A 18 -6.44 1.13 -21.17
C GLY A 18 -7.51 2.13 -20.71
N ALA A 19 -7.26 3.41 -20.91
CA ALA A 19 -8.17 4.46 -20.42
C ALA A 19 -9.51 4.53 -21.19
N MET A 20 -10.60 4.15 -20.51
CA MET A 20 -11.98 4.41 -20.94
C MET A 20 -12.23 5.91 -21.20
N GLY A 21 -11.89 6.78 -20.23
CA GLY A 21 -12.13 8.22 -20.32
C GLY A 21 -11.37 8.89 -21.48
N THR A 22 -10.09 8.57 -21.66
CA THR A 22 -9.28 9.07 -22.79
C THR A 22 -9.86 8.60 -24.13
N THR A 23 -10.31 7.36 -24.21
CA THR A 23 -10.91 6.83 -25.44
C THR A 23 -12.24 7.52 -25.74
N LEU A 24 -13.10 7.73 -24.74
CA LEU A 24 -14.36 8.46 -24.89
C LEU A 24 -14.18 9.90 -25.39
N GLN A 25 -13.15 10.60 -24.93
CA GLN A 25 -12.83 11.95 -25.41
C GLN A 25 -12.53 11.97 -26.93
N SER A 26 -11.99 10.88 -27.48
CA SER A 26 -11.72 10.73 -28.91
C SER A 26 -12.95 10.39 -29.76
N CYS A 27 -14.05 9.95 -29.13
CA CYS A 27 -15.28 9.54 -29.82
C CYS A 27 -16.16 10.71 -30.28
N GLY A 28 -15.82 11.97 -29.93
CA GLY A 28 -16.57 13.15 -30.36
C GLY A 28 -18.01 13.20 -29.81
N CYS A 29 -18.21 12.73 -28.57
CA CYS A 29 -19.50 12.83 -27.90
C CYS A 29 -19.85 14.31 -27.61
N ASP A 30 -21.07 14.71 -27.93
CA ASP A 30 -21.59 16.07 -27.77
C ASP A 30 -22.08 16.33 -26.34
N LEU A 31 -21.74 17.49 -25.78
CA LEU A 31 -22.09 17.84 -24.40
C LEU A 31 -23.61 17.90 -24.16
N HIS A 32 -24.36 18.50 -25.08
CA HIS A 32 -25.79 18.72 -24.91
C HIS A 32 -26.60 17.46 -25.23
N ARG A 33 -26.29 16.79 -26.34
CA ARG A 33 -27.04 15.63 -26.83
C ARG A 33 -26.64 14.34 -26.12
N ASP A 34 -25.36 14.12 -25.90
CA ASP A 34 -24.84 12.83 -25.47
C ASP A 34 -24.59 12.81 -23.95
N TYR A 35 -23.95 13.85 -23.41
CA TYR A 35 -23.74 14.00 -21.95
C TYR A 35 -24.95 14.61 -21.22
N LEU A 36 -25.97 15.10 -21.92
CA LEU A 36 -27.16 15.73 -21.32
C LEU A 36 -26.80 16.86 -20.35
N ASP A 37 -25.88 17.72 -20.78
CA ASP A 37 -25.33 18.86 -20.02
C ASP A 37 -24.53 18.48 -18.76
N LYS A 38 -24.22 17.19 -18.56
CA LYS A 38 -23.44 16.67 -17.42
C LYS A 38 -21.99 16.49 -17.84
N GLU A 39 -21.30 17.61 -17.98
CA GLU A 39 -19.89 17.64 -18.36
C GLU A 39 -19.06 16.76 -17.41
N ASN A 40 -18.16 15.94 -17.97
CA ASN A 40 -17.30 15.00 -17.24
C ASN A 40 -18.00 13.82 -16.51
N CYS A 41 -19.31 13.62 -16.66
CA CYS A 41 -19.96 12.39 -16.20
C CYS A 41 -20.06 11.36 -17.33
N SER A 42 -19.04 10.52 -17.47
CA SER A 42 -19.01 9.49 -18.53
C SER A 42 -20.07 8.40 -18.31
N GLU A 43 -20.56 8.23 -17.09
CA GLU A 43 -21.59 7.25 -16.73
C GLU A 43 -22.92 7.50 -17.45
N VAL A 44 -23.24 8.77 -17.79
CA VAL A 44 -24.44 9.10 -18.58
C VAL A 44 -24.43 8.42 -19.95
N LEU A 45 -23.23 8.25 -20.52
CA LEU A 45 -23.04 7.64 -21.84
C LEU A 45 -23.43 6.16 -21.87
N LEU A 46 -23.55 5.50 -20.72
CA LEU A 46 -24.12 4.15 -20.64
C LEU A 46 -25.54 4.10 -21.21
N LYS A 47 -26.33 5.18 -21.02
CA LYS A 47 -27.71 5.28 -21.51
C LYS A 47 -27.79 5.89 -22.90
N THR A 48 -27.04 6.97 -23.13
CA THR A 48 -27.17 7.77 -24.36
C THR A 48 -26.31 7.25 -25.50
N ARG A 49 -25.19 6.57 -25.20
CA ARG A 49 -24.22 6.01 -26.15
C ARG A 49 -23.76 4.58 -25.79
N PRO A 50 -24.68 3.64 -25.47
CA PRO A 50 -24.32 2.27 -25.08
C PRO A 50 -23.48 1.54 -26.13
N GLN A 51 -23.71 1.84 -27.41
CA GLN A 51 -22.95 1.24 -28.50
C GLN A 51 -21.49 1.67 -28.49
N THR A 52 -21.22 2.96 -28.25
CA THR A 52 -19.85 3.48 -28.13
C THR A 52 -19.11 2.84 -26.96
N ILE A 53 -19.78 2.66 -25.81
CA ILE A 53 -19.18 1.99 -24.65
C ILE A 53 -18.80 0.54 -24.98
N ARG A 54 -19.69 -0.21 -25.65
CA ARG A 54 -19.36 -1.58 -26.11
C ARG A 54 -18.19 -1.61 -27.08
N GLU A 55 -18.18 -0.73 -28.07
CA GLU A 55 -17.11 -0.64 -29.05
C GLU A 55 -15.74 -0.36 -28.40
N ILE A 56 -15.70 0.42 -27.32
CA ILE A 56 -14.47 0.66 -26.55
C ILE A 56 -14.00 -0.62 -25.83
N HIS A 57 -14.91 -1.37 -25.20
CA HIS A 57 -14.53 -2.66 -24.60
C HIS A 57 -14.05 -3.65 -25.67
N GLU A 58 -14.76 -3.76 -26.80
CA GLU A 58 -14.37 -4.61 -27.93
C GLU A 58 -12.99 -4.22 -28.48
N LEU A 59 -12.70 -2.91 -28.55
CA LEU A 59 -11.40 -2.39 -28.96
C LEU A 59 -10.26 -2.89 -28.06
N PHE A 60 -10.44 -2.93 -26.74
CA PHE A 60 -9.42 -3.42 -25.82
C PHE A 60 -9.31 -4.95 -25.78
N PHE A 61 -10.43 -5.67 -25.96
CA PHE A 61 -10.40 -7.11 -26.16
C PHE A 61 -9.65 -7.50 -27.46
N ASP A 62 -9.84 -6.75 -28.55
CA ASP A 62 -9.10 -6.93 -29.80
C ASP A 62 -7.61 -6.58 -29.64
N ALA A 63 -7.28 -5.61 -28.79
CA ALA A 63 -5.90 -5.31 -28.41
C ALA A 63 -5.24 -6.41 -27.56
N GLY A 64 -5.99 -7.42 -27.09
CA GLY A 64 -5.46 -8.56 -26.38
C GLY A 64 -5.55 -8.50 -24.86
N ALA A 65 -6.27 -7.53 -24.29
CA ALA A 65 -6.58 -7.54 -22.86
C ALA A 65 -7.61 -8.65 -22.55
N PRO A 66 -7.32 -9.63 -21.67
CA PRO A 66 -8.33 -10.57 -21.18
C PRO A 66 -9.35 -9.94 -20.24
N ALA A 67 -9.08 -8.76 -19.66
CA ALA A 67 -10.00 -8.07 -18.76
C ALA A 67 -10.23 -6.61 -19.18
N VAL A 68 -11.44 -6.11 -18.93
CA VAL A 68 -11.78 -4.68 -19.09
C VAL A 68 -12.43 -4.14 -17.83
N GLU A 69 -12.20 -2.87 -17.56
CA GLU A 69 -12.86 -2.13 -16.49
C GLU A 69 -14.20 -1.56 -16.95
N THR A 70 -15.25 -1.66 -16.13
CA THR A 70 -16.54 -1.03 -16.45
C THR A 70 -16.43 0.50 -16.47
N ASN A 71 -17.23 1.17 -17.30
CA ASN A 71 -17.38 2.64 -17.27
C ASN A 71 -18.21 3.07 -16.04
N THR A 72 -17.67 2.86 -14.84
CA THR A 72 -18.33 3.08 -13.55
C THR A 72 -17.42 3.77 -12.52
N PHE A 73 -16.32 4.35 -12.96
CA PHE A 73 -15.34 5.03 -12.09
C PHE A 73 -16.02 6.01 -11.12
N GLY A 74 -16.91 6.86 -11.63
CA GLY A 74 -17.69 7.82 -10.86
C GLY A 74 -19.12 7.37 -10.56
N ALA A 75 -19.49 6.11 -10.81
CA ALA A 75 -20.87 5.62 -10.65
C ALA A 75 -21.26 5.34 -9.19
N ASN A 76 -20.84 6.17 -8.24
CA ASN A 76 -21.29 6.09 -6.85
C ASN A 76 -22.27 7.23 -6.53
N ARG A 77 -23.14 7.02 -5.55
CA ARG A 77 -24.24 7.94 -5.24
C ARG A 77 -23.76 9.35 -4.92
N LEU A 78 -22.67 9.50 -4.17
CA LEU A 78 -22.10 10.80 -3.81
C LEU A 78 -21.66 11.60 -5.05
N VAL A 79 -20.97 10.95 -6.00
CA VAL A 79 -20.54 11.59 -7.25
C VAL A 79 -21.74 11.89 -8.14
N LEU A 80 -22.61 10.90 -8.35
CA LEU A 80 -23.79 11.05 -9.21
C LEU A 80 -24.78 12.09 -8.69
N SER A 81 -24.76 12.41 -7.39
CA SER A 81 -25.54 13.52 -6.81
C SER A 81 -25.12 14.88 -7.35
N GLU A 82 -23.85 15.06 -7.75
CA GLU A 82 -23.36 16.31 -8.36
C GLU A 82 -23.91 16.50 -9.79
N PHE A 83 -24.50 15.45 -10.36
CA PHE A 83 -25.07 15.41 -11.70
C PHE A 83 -26.58 15.14 -11.71
N ASP A 84 -27.27 15.20 -10.56
CA ASP A 84 -28.70 14.86 -10.43
C ASP A 84 -29.05 13.41 -10.85
N LEU A 85 -28.11 12.47 -10.66
CA LEU A 85 -28.23 11.06 -11.04
C LEU A 85 -28.14 10.10 -9.84
N ALA A 86 -28.22 10.61 -8.61
CA ALA A 86 -28.04 9.81 -7.39
C ALA A 86 -28.94 8.56 -7.35
N GLU A 87 -30.21 8.69 -7.77
CA GLU A 87 -31.18 7.60 -7.77
C GLU A 87 -30.93 6.56 -8.87
N GLU A 88 -30.10 6.89 -9.87
CA GLU A 88 -29.74 6.00 -10.97
C GLU A 88 -28.48 5.16 -10.69
N THR A 89 -27.85 5.34 -9.52
CA THR A 89 -26.59 4.69 -9.14
C THR A 89 -26.61 3.17 -9.40
N TYR A 90 -27.63 2.47 -8.90
CA TYR A 90 -27.73 1.02 -9.07
C TYR A 90 -27.89 0.62 -10.54
N ASP A 91 -28.81 1.27 -11.26
CA ASP A 91 -29.16 0.92 -12.64
C ASP A 91 -28.02 1.20 -13.61
N LEU A 92 -27.24 2.28 -13.39
CA LEU A 92 -26.07 2.61 -14.21
C LEU A 92 -24.96 1.56 -14.04
N ASN A 93 -24.65 1.14 -12.81
CA ASN A 93 -23.65 0.09 -12.57
C ASN A 93 -24.07 -1.24 -13.17
N LEU A 94 -25.35 -1.62 -13.00
CA LEU A 94 -25.92 -2.82 -13.60
C LEU A 94 -25.81 -2.81 -15.13
N LEU A 95 -26.15 -1.68 -15.75
CA LEU A 95 -26.07 -1.50 -17.20
C LEU A 95 -24.62 -1.55 -17.68
N ALA A 96 -23.68 -0.91 -16.98
CA ALA A 96 -22.28 -0.91 -17.36
C ALA A 96 -21.68 -2.31 -17.43
N VAL A 97 -21.95 -3.14 -16.42
CA VAL A 97 -21.49 -4.54 -16.44
C VAL A 97 -22.13 -5.29 -17.60
N ARG A 98 -23.43 -5.12 -17.85
CA ARG A 98 -24.11 -5.79 -18.98
C ARG A 98 -23.48 -5.43 -20.32
N LEU A 99 -23.19 -4.15 -20.57
CA LEU A 99 -22.53 -3.72 -21.81
C LEU A 99 -21.14 -4.33 -21.95
N ALA A 100 -20.36 -4.36 -20.86
CA ALA A 100 -19.03 -4.94 -20.88
C ALA A 100 -19.06 -6.47 -21.01
N ARG A 101 -20.07 -7.16 -20.44
CA ARG A 101 -20.32 -8.60 -20.64
C ARG A 101 -20.72 -8.92 -22.08
N GLU A 102 -21.63 -8.14 -22.67
CA GLU A 102 -22.00 -8.28 -24.09
C GLU A 102 -20.78 -8.18 -25.02
N ALA A 103 -19.83 -7.28 -24.73
CA ALA A 103 -18.57 -7.19 -25.45
C ALA A 103 -17.67 -8.40 -25.16
N ALA A 104 -17.50 -8.78 -23.90
CA ALA A 104 -16.66 -9.90 -23.50
C ALA A 104 -17.09 -11.24 -24.13
N ASP A 105 -18.39 -11.52 -24.16
CA ASP A 105 -18.95 -12.76 -24.69
C ASP A 105 -18.69 -12.94 -26.19
N LYS A 106 -18.51 -11.85 -26.95
CA LYS A 106 -18.12 -11.92 -28.37
C LYS A 106 -16.68 -12.39 -28.59
N PHE A 107 -15.80 -12.14 -27.61
CA PHE A 107 -14.37 -12.46 -27.68
C PHE A 107 -14.00 -13.69 -26.84
N ALA A 108 -14.87 -14.09 -25.91
CA ALA A 108 -14.62 -15.20 -25.01
C ALA A 108 -14.62 -16.55 -25.75
N THR A 109 -13.63 -17.37 -25.43
CA THR A 109 -13.59 -18.78 -25.82
C THR A 109 -13.31 -19.64 -24.59
N SER A 110 -13.47 -20.96 -24.69
CA SER A 110 -13.14 -21.86 -23.58
C SER A 110 -11.67 -21.80 -23.15
N GLU A 111 -10.77 -21.46 -24.07
CA GLU A 111 -9.32 -21.37 -23.82
C GLU A 111 -8.89 -19.94 -23.43
N GLN A 112 -9.65 -18.94 -23.88
CA GLN A 112 -9.37 -17.54 -23.59
C GLN A 112 -10.62 -16.88 -22.99
N PRO A 113 -10.84 -16.99 -21.67
CA PRO A 113 -11.93 -16.30 -21.01
C PRO A 113 -11.75 -14.77 -21.11
N ARG A 114 -12.84 -14.03 -20.91
CA ARG A 114 -12.85 -12.56 -20.86
C ARG A 114 -13.50 -12.08 -19.57
N PHE A 115 -12.83 -11.20 -18.85
CA PHE A 115 -13.24 -10.76 -17.52
C PHE A 115 -13.70 -9.30 -17.52
N VAL A 116 -14.62 -8.96 -16.62
CA VAL A 116 -15.11 -7.60 -16.39
C VAL A 116 -14.90 -7.24 -14.94
N LEU A 117 -14.17 -6.16 -14.75
CA LEU A 117 -13.84 -5.62 -13.45
C LEU A 117 -14.79 -4.46 -13.17
N GLY A 118 -15.57 -4.58 -12.10
CA GLY A 118 -16.43 -3.51 -11.62
C GLY A 118 -15.59 -2.38 -11.04
N SER A 119 -15.30 -1.35 -11.83
CA SER A 119 -14.50 -0.19 -11.41
C SER A 119 -15.27 0.66 -10.40
N MET A 120 -14.60 1.01 -9.30
CA MET A 120 -15.09 1.84 -8.20
C MET A 120 -14.01 2.87 -7.85
N GLY A 121 -14.11 4.08 -8.41
CA GLY A 121 -13.19 5.18 -8.15
C GLY A 121 -13.36 5.82 -6.76
N PRO A 122 -12.47 6.75 -6.37
CA PRO A 122 -12.42 7.32 -5.02
C PRO A 122 -13.58 8.27 -4.68
N GLY A 123 -14.32 8.72 -5.70
CA GLY A 123 -15.35 9.74 -5.58
C GLY A 123 -14.80 11.16 -5.43
N THR A 124 -15.66 12.10 -5.03
CA THR A 124 -15.34 13.53 -4.91
C THR A 124 -15.17 14.02 -3.47
N LYS A 125 -15.37 13.14 -2.47
CA LYS A 125 -15.33 13.49 -1.05
C LYS A 125 -14.20 12.76 -0.32
N LEU A 126 -13.38 13.52 0.40
CA LEU A 126 -12.32 13.01 1.27
C LEU A 126 -12.87 12.86 2.70
N ILE A 127 -13.15 11.62 3.09
CA ILE A 127 -13.70 11.29 4.42
C ILE A 127 -12.69 11.60 5.54
N SER A 128 -11.39 11.42 5.30
CA SER A 128 -10.34 11.79 6.26
C SER A 128 -10.29 13.29 6.54
N LEU A 129 -10.82 14.13 5.65
CA LEU A 129 -10.94 15.58 5.82
C LEU A 129 -12.34 16.02 6.29
N GLY A 130 -13.24 15.08 6.59
CA GLY A 130 -14.58 15.37 7.08
C GLY A 130 -15.55 15.95 6.04
N GLN A 131 -15.28 15.77 4.74
CA GLN A 131 -16.16 16.23 3.66
C GLN A 131 -17.46 15.41 3.54
N THR A 132 -17.44 14.20 4.09
CA THR A 132 -18.60 13.31 4.29
C THR A 132 -18.32 12.46 5.55
N ASN A 133 -19.25 11.59 5.92
CA ASN A 133 -19.12 10.68 7.05
C ASN A 133 -19.09 9.22 6.58
N TRP A 134 -18.79 8.31 7.52
CA TRP A 134 -18.66 6.88 7.22
C TRP A 134 -19.95 6.29 6.63
N ASP A 135 -21.09 6.54 7.26
CA ASP A 135 -22.36 5.92 6.87
C ASP A 135 -22.78 6.35 5.46
N GLU A 136 -22.67 7.65 5.14
CA GLU A 136 -23.02 8.18 3.83
C GLU A 136 -22.08 7.65 2.72
N MET A 137 -20.78 7.62 2.97
CA MET A 137 -19.81 7.05 2.02
C MET A 137 -20.02 5.55 1.84
N HIS A 138 -20.28 4.84 2.93
CA HIS A 138 -20.54 3.40 2.92
C HIS A 138 -21.78 3.06 2.09
N ASP A 139 -22.90 3.74 2.33
CA ASP A 139 -24.14 3.53 1.59
C ASP A 139 -23.98 3.86 0.10
N SER A 140 -23.16 4.87 -0.24
CA SER A 140 -22.82 5.21 -1.62
C SER A 140 -22.10 4.08 -2.35
N TYR A 141 -21.04 3.52 -1.75
CA TYR A 141 -20.31 2.40 -2.33
C TYR A 141 -21.10 1.09 -2.30
N LEU A 142 -21.95 0.88 -1.28
CA LEU A 142 -22.78 -0.32 -1.17
C LEU A 142 -23.77 -0.39 -2.33
N LEU A 143 -24.39 0.73 -2.68
CA LEU A 143 -25.32 0.79 -3.81
C LEU A 143 -24.62 0.56 -5.15
N GLN A 144 -23.42 1.12 -5.33
CA GLN A 144 -22.57 0.89 -6.49
C GLN A 144 -22.20 -0.60 -6.62
N ALA A 145 -21.61 -1.18 -5.57
CA ALA A 145 -21.18 -2.57 -5.55
C ALA A 145 -22.32 -3.55 -5.80
N ARG A 146 -23.52 -3.28 -5.27
CA ARG A 146 -24.72 -4.09 -5.57
C ARG A 146 -25.06 -4.12 -7.06
N GLY A 147 -25.08 -2.96 -7.72
CA GLY A 147 -25.34 -2.90 -9.16
C GLY A 147 -24.29 -3.66 -9.97
N LEU A 148 -23.01 -3.56 -9.58
CA LEU A 148 -21.91 -4.28 -10.21
C LEU A 148 -22.05 -5.80 -10.05
N ILE A 149 -22.31 -6.27 -8.82
CA ILE A 149 -22.49 -7.69 -8.50
C ILE A 149 -23.70 -8.29 -9.24
N ASP A 150 -24.85 -7.61 -9.19
CA ASP A 150 -26.08 -8.07 -9.85
C ASP A 150 -25.97 -8.02 -11.39
N GLY A 151 -25.04 -7.21 -11.91
CA GLY A 151 -24.65 -7.21 -13.32
C GLY A 151 -23.79 -8.40 -13.73
N GLY A 152 -23.14 -9.07 -12.77
CA GLY A 152 -22.27 -10.22 -13.01
C GLY A 152 -20.82 -9.84 -13.34
N CYS A 153 -20.25 -8.85 -12.63
CA CYS A 153 -18.82 -8.58 -12.72
C CYS A 153 -17.99 -9.75 -12.16
N ASP A 154 -16.79 -9.97 -12.71
CA ASP A 154 -15.89 -11.04 -12.26
C ASP A 154 -15.04 -10.64 -11.05
N ALA A 155 -14.85 -9.35 -10.81
CA ALA A 155 -14.18 -8.78 -9.64
C ALA A 155 -14.66 -7.36 -9.37
N LEU A 156 -14.50 -6.88 -8.14
CA LEU A 156 -14.67 -5.47 -7.78
C LEU A 156 -13.30 -4.81 -7.66
N LEU A 157 -13.09 -3.72 -8.40
CA LEU A 157 -11.84 -2.98 -8.44
C LEU A 157 -12.03 -1.60 -7.81
N ILE A 158 -11.55 -1.45 -6.58
CA ILE A 158 -11.50 -0.17 -5.88
C ILE A 158 -10.19 0.52 -6.26
N GLU A 159 -10.26 1.51 -7.14
CA GLU A 159 -9.09 2.05 -7.83
C GLU A 159 -8.91 3.55 -7.63
N THR A 160 -7.73 4.04 -8.04
CA THR A 160 -7.33 5.44 -7.97
C THR A 160 -7.50 6.02 -6.55
N CYS A 161 -7.28 5.18 -5.53
CA CYS A 161 -7.59 5.56 -4.17
C CYS A 161 -6.52 6.47 -3.57
N GLN A 162 -6.98 7.61 -3.06
CA GLN A 162 -6.13 8.70 -2.56
C GLN A 162 -6.32 8.98 -1.06
N ASP A 163 -7.30 8.34 -0.43
CA ASP A 163 -7.61 8.43 1.00
C ASP A 163 -7.78 7.03 1.59
N LEU A 164 -6.88 6.64 2.50
CA LEU A 164 -6.88 5.29 3.09
C LEU A 164 -8.16 4.99 3.88
N LEU A 165 -8.81 5.99 4.48
CA LEU A 165 -10.08 5.77 5.19
C LEU A 165 -11.22 5.50 4.19
N GLN A 166 -11.21 6.16 3.04
CA GLN A 166 -12.14 5.88 1.94
C GLN A 166 -11.96 4.46 1.41
N VAL A 167 -10.72 3.98 1.24
CA VAL A 167 -10.46 2.58 0.83
C VAL A 167 -11.12 1.59 1.78
N LYS A 168 -10.95 1.79 3.10
CA LYS A 168 -11.54 0.91 4.11
C LYS A 168 -13.08 0.95 4.08
N CYS A 169 -13.65 2.13 3.83
CA CYS A 169 -15.09 2.30 3.69
C CYS A 169 -15.63 1.57 2.45
N ALA A 170 -14.99 1.75 1.30
CA ALA A 170 -15.34 1.08 0.05
C ALA A 170 -15.21 -0.45 0.15
N LEU A 171 -14.16 -0.94 0.80
CA LEU A 171 -13.98 -2.39 1.07
C LEU A 171 -15.07 -2.94 1.99
N SER A 172 -15.43 -2.21 3.04
CA SER A 172 -16.53 -2.60 3.94
C SER A 172 -17.83 -2.72 3.16
N ALA A 173 -18.14 -1.71 2.34
CA ALA A 173 -19.35 -1.68 1.53
C ALA A 173 -19.39 -2.80 0.47
N ALA A 174 -18.25 -3.09 -0.17
CA ALA A 174 -18.13 -4.20 -1.11
C ALA A 174 -18.32 -5.56 -0.43
N LEU A 175 -17.76 -5.77 0.76
CA LEU A 175 -17.95 -7.00 1.54
C LEU A 175 -19.41 -7.18 1.97
N ASP A 176 -20.08 -6.11 2.41
CA ASP A 176 -21.50 -6.13 2.74
C ASP A 176 -22.36 -6.41 1.50
N ALA A 177 -22.01 -5.83 0.35
CA ALA A 177 -22.70 -6.10 -0.92
C ALA A 177 -22.60 -7.58 -1.32
N LEU A 178 -21.40 -8.17 -1.21
CA LEU A 178 -21.17 -9.60 -1.46
C LEU A 178 -22.00 -10.45 -0.51
N HIS A 179 -21.94 -10.18 0.80
CA HIS A 179 -22.71 -10.90 1.80
C HIS A 179 -24.23 -10.84 1.52
N ASN A 180 -24.75 -9.65 1.17
CA ASN A 180 -26.16 -9.46 0.81
C ASN A 180 -26.57 -10.24 -0.44
N ALA A 181 -25.65 -10.45 -1.38
CA ALA A 181 -25.85 -11.27 -2.57
C ALA A 181 -25.62 -12.77 -2.33
N GLY A 182 -25.28 -13.19 -1.10
CA GLY A 182 -24.91 -14.58 -0.80
C GLY A 182 -23.61 -15.01 -1.46
N LYS A 183 -22.69 -14.07 -1.69
CA LYS A 183 -21.39 -14.24 -2.33
C LYS A 183 -20.27 -13.97 -1.33
N THR A 184 -19.08 -14.43 -1.69
CA THR A 184 -17.85 -14.22 -0.94
C THR A 184 -16.76 -13.65 -1.85
N PRO A 185 -15.63 -13.16 -1.29
CA PRO A 185 -14.46 -12.80 -2.09
C PRO A 185 -13.87 -13.95 -2.91
N ASP A 186 -14.23 -15.21 -2.64
CA ASP A 186 -13.85 -16.35 -3.49
C ASP A 186 -14.71 -16.43 -4.77
N ASP A 187 -15.94 -15.91 -4.74
CA ASP A 187 -16.83 -15.85 -5.89
C ASP A 187 -16.56 -14.62 -6.77
N ILE A 188 -16.38 -13.45 -6.14
CA ILE A 188 -16.11 -12.17 -6.80
C ILE A 188 -14.97 -11.49 -6.00
N PRO A 189 -13.72 -11.61 -6.47
CA PRO A 189 -12.57 -11.11 -5.74
C PRO A 189 -12.53 -9.59 -5.63
N LEU A 190 -11.92 -9.12 -4.54
CA LEU A 190 -11.69 -7.70 -4.29
C LEU A 190 -10.28 -7.31 -4.71
N MET A 191 -10.17 -6.24 -5.48
CA MET A 191 -8.91 -5.64 -5.92
C MET A 191 -8.84 -4.21 -5.40
N VAL A 192 -7.67 -3.79 -4.95
CA VAL A 192 -7.42 -2.40 -4.54
C VAL A 192 -6.23 -1.85 -5.31
N SER A 193 -6.40 -0.65 -5.85
CA SER A 193 -5.32 0.14 -6.42
C SER A 193 -5.30 1.54 -5.80
N VAL A 194 -4.15 1.91 -5.24
CA VAL A 194 -3.94 3.24 -4.66
C VAL A 194 -3.14 4.11 -5.62
N THR A 195 -3.32 5.42 -5.50
CA THR A 195 -2.57 6.39 -6.30
C THR A 195 -1.54 7.08 -5.42
N VAL A 196 -0.27 6.91 -5.77
CA VAL A 196 0.86 7.58 -5.11
C VAL A 196 1.31 8.76 -5.97
N GLU A 197 1.35 9.94 -5.37
CA GLU A 197 1.84 11.13 -6.04
C GLU A 197 3.37 11.13 -6.15
N THR A 198 3.92 12.07 -6.91
CA THR A 198 5.39 12.24 -7.06
C THR A 198 6.10 12.57 -5.74
N THR A 199 5.36 12.92 -4.69
CA THR A 199 5.85 13.12 -3.32
C THR A 199 6.10 11.80 -2.57
N GLY A 200 5.65 10.66 -3.11
CA GLY A 200 5.82 9.33 -2.53
C GLY A 200 4.72 8.90 -1.54
N THR A 201 3.64 9.68 -1.44
CA THR A 201 2.45 9.40 -0.61
C THR A 201 1.16 9.49 -1.40
N LEU A 202 0.07 8.95 -0.86
CA LEU A 202 -1.29 9.27 -1.30
C LEU A 202 -1.60 10.76 -1.05
N LEU A 203 -2.68 11.28 -1.63
CA LEU A 203 -3.10 12.69 -1.51
C LEU A 203 -3.21 13.16 -0.05
N VAL A 204 -3.75 12.33 0.84
CA VAL A 204 -3.92 12.67 2.26
C VAL A 204 -2.67 12.38 3.11
N GLY A 205 -1.55 11.99 2.48
CA GLY A 205 -0.25 11.79 3.13
C GLY A 205 0.05 10.37 3.58
N SER A 206 -0.77 9.38 3.24
CA SER A 206 -0.50 7.96 3.55
C SER A 206 0.70 7.43 2.78
N ASP A 207 1.67 6.84 3.46
CA ASP A 207 2.74 6.07 2.81
C ASP A 207 2.28 4.63 2.49
N LEU A 208 2.97 3.95 1.56
CA LEU A 208 2.62 2.57 1.17
C LEU A 208 2.72 1.53 2.30
N GLY A 209 3.54 1.77 3.32
CA GLY A 209 3.60 0.94 4.52
C GLY A 209 2.33 1.07 5.35
N ALA A 210 1.79 2.28 5.50
CA ALA A 210 0.49 2.52 6.13
C ALA A 210 -0.63 1.79 5.39
N VAL A 211 -0.63 1.87 4.05
CA VAL A 211 -1.58 1.18 3.18
C VAL A 211 -1.48 -0.33 3.36
N MET A 212 -0.28 -0.92 3.20
CA MET A 212 -0.09 -2.37 3.32
C MET A 212 -0.48 -2.87 4.72
N ALA A 213 -0.09 -2.16 5.78
CA ALA A 213 -0.45 -2.54 7.14
C ALA A 213 -1.97 -2.48 7.36
N ALA A 214 -2.64 -1.41 6.91
CA ALA A 214 -4.08 -1.23 7.07
C ALA A 214 -4.89 -2.27 6.27
N LEU A 215 -4.39 -2.67 5.10
CA LEU A 215 -5.11 -3.55 4.18
C LEU A 215 -4.73 -5.02 4.31
N SER A 216 -3.66 -5.36 5.04
CA SER A 216 -3.17 -6.74 5.23
C SER A 216 -4.19 -7.73 5.79
N GLY A 217 -5.19 -7.24 6.53
CA GLY A 217 -6.26 -8.06 7.11
C GLY A 217 -7.46 -8.30 6.18
N TYR A 218 -7.52 -7.64 5.01
CA TYR A 218 -8.63 -7.79 4.08
C TYR A 218 -8.37 -8.93 3.08
N PRO A 219 -9.42 -9.63 2.59
CA PRO A 219 -9.30 -10.72 1.64
C PRO A 219 -9.11 -10.20 0.21
N LEU A 220 -8.00 -9.53 -0.05
CA LEU A 220 -7.70 -8.91 -1.35
C LEU A 220 -7.02 -9.90 -2.29
N MET A 221 -7.51 -9.99 -3.53
CA MET A 221 -6.80 -10.69 -4.62
C MET A 221 -5.56 -9.92 -5.05
N SER A 222 -5.64 -8.59 -5.14
CA SER A 222 -4.50 -7.74 -5.46
C SER A 222 -4.49 -6.42 -4.70
N LEU A 223 -3.27 -5.93 -4.46
CA LEU A 223 -2.98 -4.56 -4.07
C LEU A 223 -2.00 -3.97 -5.07
N GLY A 224 -2.27 -2.78 -5.57
CA GLY A 224 -1.44 -2.19 -6.60
C GLY A 224 -1.47 -0.68 -6.69
N LEU A 225 -0.91 -0.20 -7.80
CA LEU A 225 -0.77 1.21 -8.13
C LEU A 225 -1.40 1.51 -9.47
N ASN A 226 -2.11 2.63 -9.55
CA ASN A 226 -2.57 3.17 -10.81
C ASN A 226 -2.61 4.70 -10.78
N CYS A 227 -2.58 5.30 -11.97
CA CYS A 227 -2.67 6.74 -12.19
C CYS A 227 -1.54 7.57 -11.53
N ALA A 228 -1.69 8.90 -11.54
CA ALA A 228 -0.74 9.97 -11.14
C ALA A 228 0.62 10.00 -11.83
N THR A 229 1.24 8.84 -12.07
CA THR A 229 2.61 8.70 -12.52
C THR A 229 2.72 7.76 -13.72
N GLY A 230 3.82 7.89 -14.48
CA GLY A 230 4.18 6.93 -15.50
C GLY A 230 4.88 5.71 -14.91
N PRO A 231 5.22 4.72 -15.74
CA PRO A 231 5.96 3.55 -15.29
C PRO A 231 7.30 3.93 -14.63
N GLU A 232 8.02 4.92 -15.17
CA GLU A 232 9.34 5.29 -14.67
C GLU A 232 9.29 5.76 -13.21
N GLU A 233 8.35 6.66 -12.87
CA GLU A 233 8.21 7.17 -11.50
C GLU A 233 7.60 6.14 -10.54
N MET A 234 6.84 5.15 -11.04
CA MET A 234 6.26 4.08 -10.21
C MET A 234 7.30 3.06 -9.74
N THR A 235 8.48 2.98 -10.35
CA THR A 235 9.45 1.88 -10.16
C THR A 235 9.76 1.59 -8.69
N GLU A 236 10.10 2.63 -7.90
CA GLU A 236 10.44 2.45 -6.47
C GLU A 236 9.24 1.93 -5.66
N HIS A 237 8.06 2.46 -5.94
CA HIS A 237 6.81 2.09 -5.27
C HIS A 237 6.39 0.65 -5.60
N VAL A 238 6.56 0.24 -6.86
CA VAL A 238 6.34 -1.15 -7.31
C VAL A 238 7.32 -2.09 -6.61
N HIS A 239 8.61 -1.75 -6.54
CA HIS A 239 9.58 -2.56 -5.78
C HIS A 239 9.19 -2.69 -4.31
N ARG A 240 8.72 -1.60 -3.67
CA ARG A 240 8.27 -1.66 -2.28
C ARG A 240 7.09 -2.61 -2.11
N LEU A 241 6.07 -2.54 -2.97
CA LEU A 241 4.93 -3.45 -2.94
C LEU A 241 5.35 -4.90 -3.19
N LEU A 242 6.16 -5.15 -4.23
CA LEU A 242 6.59 -6.51 -4.57
C LEU A 242 7.37 -7.19 -3.44
N ASN A 243 8.13 -6.42 -2.65
CA ASN A 243 8.92 -6.94 -1.54
C ASN A 243 8.13 -7.14 -0.23
N HIS A 244 7.00 -6.47 -0.05
CA HIS A 244 6.29 -6.44 1.25
C HIS A 244 4.83 -6.87 1.20
N TRP A 245 4.22 -6.96 0.01
CA TRP A 245 2.85 -7.44 -0.15
C TRP A 245 2.82 -8.94 -0.54
N PRO A 246 2.15 -9.80 0.24
CA PRO A 246 2.17 -11.24 0.02
C PRO A 246 1.24 -11.72 -1.11
N GLY A 247 0.19 -10.94 -1.43
CA GLY A 247 -0.78 -11.22 -2.50
C GLY A 247 -0.33 -10.68 -3.85
N THR A 248 -1.16 -10.81 -4.89
CA THR A 248 -0.81 -10.32 -6.24
C THR A 248 -0.60 -8.80 -6.25
N VAL A 249 0.39 -8.33 -6.99
CA VAL A 249 0.62 -6.89 -7.21
C VAL A 249 0.07 -6.49 -8.59
N SER A 250 -0.72 -5.42 -8.62
CA SER A 250 -1.22 -4.80 -9.86
C SER A 250 -0.50 -3.49 -10.16
N VAL A 251 -0.19 -3.22 -11.44
CA VAL A 251 0.49 -1.99 -11.87
C VAL A 251 -0.15 -1.47 -13.16
N VAL A 252 -0.84 -0.33 -13.08
CA VAL A 252 -1.65 0.25 -14.16
C VAL A 252 -1.27 1.74 -14.33
N PRO A 253 -0.09 2.06 -14.88
CA PRO A 253 0.45 3.41 -14.95
C PRO A 253 -0.22 4.26 -16.05
N ASN A 254 -0.04 5.58 -15.97
CA ASN A 254 -0.34 6.48 -17.08
C ASN A 254 0.66 6.31 -18.23
N ALA A 255 0.33 6.79 -19.43
CA ALA A 255 1.28 6.90 -20.54
C ALA A 255 2.29 8.06 -20.33
N GLY A 256 3.00 8.03 -19.21
CA GLY A 256 3.89 9.10 -18.73
C GLY A 256 3.16 10.17 -17.92
N LEU A 257 3.90 11.19 -17.50
CA LEU A 257 3.31 12.35 -16.82
C LEU A 257 2.53 13.22 -17.82
N PRO A 258 1.37 13.76 -17.42
CA PRO A 258 0.59 14.64 -18.29
C PRO A 258 1.36 15.92 -18.59
N THR A 259 1.34 16.33 -19.85
CA THR A 259 1.93 17.59 -20.33
C THR A 259 0.87 18.43 -21.02
N LEU A 260 0.96 19.75 -20.91
CA LEU A 260 0.07 20.67 -21.62
C LEU A 260 0.68 21.02 -22.97
N VAL A 261 0.04 20.58 -24.05
CA VAL A 261 0.39 20.94 -25.44
C VAL A 261 -0.82 21.63 -26.04
N ASP A 262 -0.68 22.90 -26.43
CA ASP A 262 -1.75 23.72 -27.02
C ASP A 262 -3.04 23.77 -26.16
N GLY A 263 -2.89 23.75 -24.83
CA GLY A 263 -4.02 23.77 -23.89
C GLY A 263 -4.73 22.43 -23.71
N GLN A 264 -4.25 21.36 -24.36
CA GLN A 264 -4.74 20.00 -24.19
C GLN A 264 -3.76 19.17 -23.37
N THR A 265 -4.30 18.28 -22.54
CA THR A 265 -3.48 17.34 -21.76
C THR A 265 -3.04 16.20 -22.67
N VAL A 266 -1.73 16.06 -22.88
CA VAL A 266 -1.10 15.04 -23.70
C VAL A 266 -0.18 14.17 -22.85
N TYR A 267 -0.27 12.86 -23.05
CA TYR A 267 0.57 11.85 -22.43
C TYR A 267 1.65 11.42 -23.43
N PRO A 268 2.93 11.70 -23.17
CA PRO A 268 3.97 11.62 -24.19
C PRO A 268 4.57 10.22 -24.38
N LEU A 269 4.32 9.26 -23.48
CA LEU A 269 4.96 7.95 -23.52
C LEU A 269 4.37 7.11 -24.67
N ALA A 270 5.22 6.71 -25.61
CA ALA A 270 4.79 5.93 -26.77
C ALA A 270 4.52 4.45 -26.43
N PRO A 271 3.68 3.75 -27.22
CA PRO A 271 3.30 2.35 -26.98
C PRO A 271 4.45 1.37 -26.76
N ASP A 272 5.50 1.40 -27.60
CA ASP A 272 6.61 0.46 -27.50
C ASP A 272 7.39 0.67 -26.18
N ARG A 273 7.67 1.92 -25.80
CA ARG A 273 8.39 2.25 -24.56
C ARG A 273 7.54 1.96 -23.32
N PHE A 274 6.24 2.24 -23.38
CA PHE A 274 5.29 1.89 -22.32
C PHE A 274 5.29 0.38 -22.08
N ALA A 275 5.17 -0.41 -23.15
CA ALA A 275 5.14 -1.87 -23.07
C ALA A 275 6.45 -2.46 -22.53
N GLU A 276 7.61 -1.90 -22.92
CA GLU A 276 8.91 -2.27 -22.39
C GLU A 276 8.96 -2.09 -20.86
N LEU A 277 8.67 -0.88 -20.38
CA LEU A 277 8.73 -0.53 -18.96
C LEU A 277 7.74 -1.32 -18.11
N VAL A 278 6.49 -1.46 -18.55
CA VAL A 278 5.50 -2.26 -17.82
C VAL A 278 5.84 -3.76 -17.88
N GLY A 279 6.46 -4.20 -18.98
CA GLY A 279 7.00 -5.55 -19.12
C GLY A 279 8.07 -5.86 -18.07
N GLU A 280 8.92 -4.90 -17.70
CA GLU A 280 9.90 -5.06 -16.63
C GLU A 280 9.23 -5.33 -15.27
N PHE A 281 8.10 -4.68 -14.97
CA PHE A 281 7.34 -4.96 -13.74
C PHE A 281 6.80 -6.38 -13.69
N VAL A 282 6.41 -6.95 -14.84
CA VAL A 282 6.03 -8.36 -14.93
C VAL A 282 7.22 -9.26 -14.59
N ASP A 283 8.42 -8.95 -15.08
CA ASP A 283 9.63 -9.71 -14.77
C ASP A 283 10.01 -9.63 -13.29
N LEU A 284 9.68 -8.51 -12.63
CA LEU A 284 9.85 -8.32 -11.19
C LEU A 284 8.76 -9.00 -10.35
N GLY A 285 7.65 -9.41 -10.97
CA GLY A 285 6.58 -10.20 -10.35
C GLY A 285 5.24 -9.50 -10.16
N ALA A 286 4.97 -8.41 -10.88
CA ALA A 286 3.60 -7.91 -11.06
C ALA A 286 2.76 -8.97 -11.79
N GLY A 287 1.64 -9.37 -11.21
CA GLY A 287 0.76 -10.40 -11.78
C GLY A 287 -0.41 -9.83 -12.57
N ILE A 288 -0.67 -8.53 -12.42
CA ILE A 288 -1.72 -7.80 -13.10
C ILE A 288 -1.12 -6.50 -13.63
N VAL A 289 -1.30 -6.22 -14.90
CA VAL A 289 -0.80 -5.00 -15.56
C VAL A 289 -1.85 -4.42 -16.49
N GLY A 290 -1.75 -3.14 -16.83
CA GLY A 290 -2.70 -2.47 -17.72
C GLY A 290 -2.26 -1.05 -18.03
N GLY A 291 -3.19 -0.23 -18.49
CA GLY A 291 -2.95 1.19 -18.73
C GLY A 291 -4.00 2.10 -18.13
N CYS A 292 -3.58 3.22 -17.54
CA CYS A 292 -4.47 4.27 -17.05
C CYS A 292 -4.48 5.46 -18.03
N CYS A 293 -4.53 6.70 -17.56
CA CYS A 293 -4.70 7.88 -18.41
C CYS A 293 -3.65 7.99 -19.53
N GLY A 294 -4.11 8.30 -20.74
CA GLY A 294 -3.26 8.43 -21.93
C GLY A 294 -2.96 7.12 -22.65
N THR A 295 -3.24 5.97 -22.04
CA THR A 295 -3.04 4.67 -22.71
C THR A 295 -4.17 4.39 -23.70
N THR A 296 -3.79 3.77 -24.82
CA THR A 296 -4.68 3.49 -25.96
C THR A 296 -4.67 2.00 -26.27
N ALA A 297 -5.56 1.56 -27.16
CA ALA A 297 -5.55 0.18 -27.66
C ALA A 297 -4.19 -0.26 -28.22
N GLU A 298 -3.42 0.66 -28.81
CA GLU A 298 -2.07 0.34 -29.30
C GLU A 298 -1.08 0.10 -28.15
N HIS A 299 -1.19 0.82 -27.04
CA HIS A 299 -0.38 0.55 -25.84
C HIS A 299 -0.68 -0.85 -25.30
N ILE A 300 -1.97 -1.20 -25.20
CA ILE A 300 -2.40 -2.51 -24.72
C ILE A 300 -1.96 -3.62 -25.66
N ARG A 301 -2.05 -3.42 -26.98
CA ARG A 301 -1.55 -4.37 -28.00
C ARG A 301 -0.06 -4.65 -27.85
N LYS A 302 0.75 -3.60 -27.74
CA LYS A 302 2.20 -3.71 -27.52
C LYS A 302 2.55 -4.38 -26.20
N LEU A 303 1.80 -4.09 -25.14
CA LEU A 303 1.98 -4.73 -23.84
C LEU A 303 1.60 -6.22 -23.92
N ALA A 304 0.47 -6.57 -24.54
CA ALA A 304 0.04 -7.94 -24.75
C ALA A 304 1.08 -8.77 -25.54
N GLU A 305 1.68 -8.18 -26.57
CA GLU A 305 2.78 -8.78 -27.33
C GLU A 305 4.02 -9.01 -26.45
N THR A 306 4.42 -7.99 -25.68
CA THR A 306 5.61 -8.03 -24.81
C THR A 306 5.51 -9.07 -23.71
N ILE A 307 4.32 -9.31 -23.15
CA ILE A 307 4.13 -10.20 -22.00
C ILE A 307 3.59 -11.59 -22.37
N ARG A 308 3.32 -11.86 -23.66
CA ARG A 308 2.63 -13.07 -24.14
C ARG A 308 3.20 -14.38 -23.60
N ASP A 309 4.52 -14.49 -23.58
CA ASP A 309 5.24 -15.71 -23.17
C ASP A 309 5.68 -15.66 -21.70
N LYS A 310 5.34 -14.59 -20.97
CA LYS A 310 5.68 -14.43 -19.56
C LYS A 310 4.69 -15.19 -18.68
N LYS A 311 5.19 -15.70 -17.56
CA LYS A 311 4.39 -16.38 -16.53
C LYS A 311 4.52 -15.66 -15.20
N PRO A 312 3.52 -15.77 -14.30
CA PRO A 312 3.63 -15.24 -12.96
C PRO A 312 4.93 -15.68 -12.28
N VAL A 313 5.69 -14.70 -11.78
CA VAL A 313 6.92 -14.96 -11.03
C VAL A 313 6.57 -15.35 -9.60
N SER A 314 7.10 -16.48 -9.14
CA SER A 314 6.98 -16.89 -7.75
C SER A 314 7.82 -15.97 -6.88
N ARG A 315 7.19 -15.05 -6.14
CA ARG A 315 7.87 -14.20 -5.16
C ARG A 315 8.10 -14.97 -3.87
N SER A 316 9.26 -14.80 -3.25
CA SER A 316 9.49 -15.29 -1.89
C SER A 316 8.48 -14.60 -0.97
N HIS A 317 7.56 -15.35 -0.38
CA HIS A 317 6.54 -14.79 0.51
C HIS A 317 7.20 -14.13 1.71
N VAL A 318 7.40 -12.82 1.64
CA VAL A 318 7.67 -12.00 2.82
C VAL A 318 6.33 -11.84 3.50
N GLN A 319 6.18 -12.45 4.68
CA GLN A 319 5.05 -12.13 5.53
C GLN A 319 5.19 -10.65 5.92
N PRO A 320 4.21 -9.78 5.62
CA PRO A 320 4.28 -8.40 6.04
C PRO A 320 4.47 -8.36 7.56
N PRO A 321 5.37 -7.50 8.08
CA PRO A 321 5.61 -7.43 9.50
C PRO A 321 4.29 -7.12 10.20
N ARG A 322 4.05 -7.76 11.35
CA ARG A 322 2.89 -7.41 12.18
C ARG A 322 3.02 -5.94 12.54
N ALA A 323 2.07 -5.12 12.12
CA ALA A 323 2.15 -3.68 12.27
C ALA A 323 0.77 -3.11 12.61
N VAL A 324 0.78 -1.91 13.18
CA VAL A 324 -0.40 -1.05 13.31
C VAL A 324 -0.15 0.21 12.48
N SER A 325 -1.20 0.77 11.87
CA SER A 325 -1.08 1.98 11.07
C SER A 325 -2.02 3.10 11.53
N SER A 326 -1.57 4.32 11.28
CA SER A 326 -2.39 5.53 11.27
C SER A 326 -2.83 5.85 9.83
N LEU A 327 -3.42 7.02 9.62
CA LEU A 327 -3.64 7.53 8.26
C LEU A 327 -2.33 7.72 7.49
N TYR A 328 -1.22 8.03 8.17
CA TYR A 328 0.01 8.49 7.52
C TYR A 328 1.09 7.40 7.40
N SER A 329 1.31 6.65 8.48
CA SER A 329 2.44 5.73 8.61
C SER A 329 2.06 4.43 9.33
N ALA A 330 2.92 3.42 9.21
CA ALA A 330 2.84 2.16 9.97
C ALA A 330 3.97 2.05 11.00
N VAL A 331 3.68 1.39 12.12
CA VAL A 331 4.65 1.01 13.15
C VAL A 331 4.65 -0.51 13.27
N GLU A 332 5.80 -1.12 13.00
CA GLU A 332 5.99 -2.55 13.23
C GLU A 332 5.92 -2.87 14.73
N LEU A 333 5.19 -3.93 15.06
CA LEU A 333 5.12 -4.51 16.41
C LEU A 333 6.37 -5.37 16.68
N LYS A 334 7.55 -4.78 16.47
CA LYS A 334 8.85 -5.38 16.75
C LYS A 334 9.35 -4.86 18.09
N GLN A 335 9.42 -5.73 19.09
CA GLN A 335 10.09 -5.45 20.35
C GLN A 335 11.53 -5.99 20.26
N ASP A 336 12.51 -5.09 20.23
CA ASP A 336 13.91 -5.47 20.38
C ASP A 336 14.21 -5.59 21.87
N THR A 337 14.58 -6.78 22.35
CA THR A 337 14.98 -6.99 23.75
C THR A 337 16.40 -6.45 23.93
N SER A 338 16.56 -5.12 24.03
CA SER A 338 17.86 -4.51 24.28
C SER A 338 18.44 -4.99 25.62
N ILE A 339 19.71 -5.41 25.61
CA ILE A 339 20.43 -5.90 26.79
C ILE A 339 21.07 -4.73 27.56
N LEU A 340 21.03 -4.80 28.90
CA LEU A 340 21.71 -3.85 29.77
C LEU A 340 23.17 -4.30 29.99
N LEU A 341 24.14 -3.56 29.47
CA LEU A 341 25.56 -3.82 29.66
C LEU A 341 26.05 -3.17 30.96
N ILE A 342 26.59 -3.98 31.88
CA ILE A 342 27.14 -3.51 33.16
C ILE A 342 28.65 -3.72 33.14
N GLY A 343 29.43 -2.64 33.27
CA GLY A 343 30.88 -2.67 33.24
C GLY A 343 31.48 -3.22 34.54
N GLU A 344 32.17 -4.35 34.47
CA GLU A 344 32.67 -5.13 35.62
C GLU A 344 34.05 -4.71 36.16
N ARG A 345 34.79 -3.81 35.48
CA ARG A 345 36.23 -3.59 35.75
C ARG A 345 36.51 -2.72 36.97
N THR A 346 35.48 -2.13 37.55
CA THR A 346 35.46 -1.30 38.78
C THR A 346 35.26 -2.17 40.02
N ASN A 347 35.96 -3.31 40.04
CA ASN A 347 35.79 -4.37 41.02
C ASN A 347 37.15 -4.78 41.61
N ALA A 348 37.31 -4.70 42.92
CA ALA A 348 38.57 -5.01 43.61
C ALA A 348 38.92 -6.51 43.57
N ASN A 349 37.93 -7.39 43.40
CA ASN A 349 38.12 -8.83 43.26
C ASN A 349 38.45 -9.22 41.82
N GLY A 350 37.76 -8.62 40.84
CA GLY A 350 37.90 -8.94 39.41
C GLY A 350 39.03 -8.22 38.68
N SER A 351 39.40 -7.00 39.09
CA SER A 351 40.31 -6.14 38.34
C SER A 351 41.61 -5.85 39.09
N ARG A 352 42.71 -6.47 38.62
CA ARG A 352 44.08 -6.25 39.18
C ARG A 352 44.49 -4.78 39.17
N LYS A 353 44.10 -4.04 38.13
CA LYS A 353 44.42 -2.60 38.00
C LYS A 353 43.65 -1.80 39.05
N PHE A 354 42.35 -2.04 39.18
CA PHE A 354 41.49 -1.37 40.16
C PHE A 354 41.95 -1.65 41.59
N LYS A 355 42.17 -2.92 41.94
CA LYS A 355 42.72 -3.34 43.23
C LYS A 355 44.02 -2.62 43.61
N ARG A 356 44.95 -2.45 42.66
CA ARG A 356 46.22 -1.75 42.89
C ARG A 356 46.02 -0.27 43.16
N LEU A 357 45.09 0.38 42.45
CA LEU A 357 44.78 1.80 42.63
C LEU A 357 44.07 2.03 43.97
N LEU A 358 43.12 1.16 44.33
CA LEU A 358 42.40 1.20 45.61
C LEU A 358 43.36 1.05 46.80
N ASN A 359 44.30 0.12 46.72
CA ASN A 359 45.34 -0.02 47.75
C ASN A 359 46.23 1.21 47.93
N LYS A 360 46.44 1.98 46.86
CA LYS A 360 47.22 3.23 46.88
C LYS A 360 46.38 4.46 47.21
N GLU A 361 45.07 4.28 47.41
CA GLU A 361 44.10 5.38 47.54
C GLU A 361 44.18 6.37 46.36
N ASP A 362 44.48 5.87 45.16
CA ASP A 362 44.49 6.65 43.92
C ASP A 362 43.06 6.77 43.37
N TRP A 363 42.29 7.66 43.98
CA TRP A 363 40.87 7.86 43.69
C TRP A 363 40.61 8.37 42.27
N ASP A 364 41.46 9.26 41.76
CA ASP A 364 41.33 9.78 40.39
C ASP A 364 41.56 8.67 39.36
N GLY A 365 42.53 7.79 39.62
CA GLY A 365 42.77 6.60 38.81
C GLY A 365 41.58 5.63 38.79
N LEU A 366 40.89 5.45 39.93
CA LEU A 366 39.70 4.59 40.03
C LEU A 366 38.51 5.18 39.24
N VAL A 367 38.26 6.48 39.38
CA VAL A 367 37.23 7.20 38.60
C VAL A 367 37.52 7.12 37.09
N SER A 368 38.80 7.19 36.69
CA SER A 368 39.20 7.04 35.29
C SER A 368 38.82 5.67 34.71
N ILE A 369 38.91 4.58 35.50
CA ILE A 369 38.46 3.24 35.06
C ILE A 369 36.95 3.24 34.80
N ALA A 370 36.15 3.83 35.70
CA ALA A 370 34.70 3.93 35.51
C ALA A 370 34.35 4.70 34.23
N ARG A 371 34.95 5.88 34.02
CA ARG A 371 34.76 6.70 32.80
C ARG A 371 35.14 5.97 31.52
N GLN A 372 36.21 5.18 31.56
CA GLN A 372 36.66 4.41 30.40
C GLN A 372 35.61 3.37 30.00
N GLN A 373 34.99 2.68 30.96
CA GLN A 373 33.97 1.66 30.68
C GLN A 373 32.69 2.26 30.08
N VAL A 374 32.29 3.46 30.51
CA VAL A 374 31.18 4.20 29.88
C VAL A 374 31.53 4.57 28.43
N LYS A 375 32.74 5.08 28.21
CA LYS A 375 33.23 5.39 26.85
C LYS A 375 33.29 4.14 25.95
N GLU A 376 33.52 2.97 26.55
CA GLU A 376 33.53 1.66 25.89
C GLU A 376 32.11 1.08 25.68
N GLY A 377 31.04 1.76 26.12
CA GLY A 377 29.64 1.41 25.84
C GLY A 377 28.88 0.73 26.99
N SER A 378 29.40 0.77 28.23
CA SER A 378 28.66 0.25 29.39
C SER A 378 27.48 1.16 29.73
N HIS A 379 26.30 0.57 29.93
CA HIS A 379 25.07 1.28 30.29
C HIS A 379 24.98 1.54 31.80
N ALA A 380 25.60 0.68 32.62
CA ALA A 380 25.80 0.87 34.05
C ALA A 380 27.20 0.38 34.45
N ILE A 381 27.66 0.72 35.65
CA ILE A 381 28.98 0.35 36.14
C ILE A 381 28.86 -0.39 37.46
N ASP A 382 29.40 -1.62 37.50
CA ASP A 382 29.52 -2.42 38.72
C ASP A 382 30.60 -1.82 39.62
N VAL A 383 30.31 -1.53 40.89
CA VAL A 383 31.28 -0.94 41.83
C VAL A 383 31.43 -1.84 43.04
N CYS A 384 32.57 -2.53 43.11
CA CYS A 384 32.92 -3.39 44.23
C CYS A 384 34.27 -2.99 44.82
N VAL A 385 34.27 -2.57 46.08
CA VAL A 385 35.48 -2.20 46.84
C VAL A 385 35.92 -3.29 47.83
N ASP A 386 35.19 -4.39 47.91
CA ASP A 386 35.45 -5.47 48.88
C ASP A 386 36.87 -5.99 48.71
N PHE A 387 37.72 -5.68 49.69
CA PHE A 387 39.11 -6.12 49.68
C PHE A 387 39.63 -6.38 51.09
N VAL A 388 40.15 -7.60 51.29
CA VAL A 388 40.64 -8.08 52.60
C VAL A 388 41.69 -7.13 53.18
N GLY A 389 41.46 -6.68 54.41
CA GLY A 389 42.37 -5.79 55.14
C GLY A 389 42.12 -4.30 54.90
N ARG A 390 41.10 -3.91 54.14
CA ARG A 390 40.63 -2.53 54.00
C ARG A 390 39.26 -2.33 54.67
N ASP A 391 38.96 -1.06 54.95
CA ASP A 391 37.65 -0.63 55.44
C ASP A 391 36.74 -0.34 54.24
N GLY A 392 35.89 -1.32 53.91
CA GLY A 392 35.00 -1.24 52.74
C GLY A 392 33.96 -0.12 52.86
N VAL A 393 33.52 0.23 54.08
CA VAL A 393 32.55 1.32 54.32
C VAL A 393 33.19 2.65 53.92
N LYS A 394 34.40 2.90 54.45
CA LYS A 394 35.17 4.10 54.09
C LYS A 394 35.43 4.16 52.58
N ASP A 395 35.89 3.05 52.00
CA ASP A 395 36.28 3.01 50.58
C ASP A 395 35.07 3.21 49.64
N MET A 396 33.92 2.62 49.95
CA MET A 396 32.71 2.77 49.14
C MET A 396 32.18 4.20 49.19
N THR A 397 32.07 4.80 50.38
CA THR A 397 31.66 6.22 50.54
C THR A 397 32.57 7.16 49.75
N GLU A 398 33.87 6.93 49.85
CA GLU A 398 34.89 7.79 49.27
C GLU A 398 34.95 7.66 47.73
N LEU A 399 34.77 6.45 47.20
CA LEU A 399 34.76 6.22 45.76
C LEU A 399 33.45 6.68 45.11
N VAL A 400 32.29 6.27 45.66
CA VAL A 400 30.99 6.57 45.06
C VAL A 400 30.75 8.08 45.03
N SER A 401 31.06 8.81 46.12
CA SER A 401 30.92 10.28 46.19
C SER A 401 31.69 11.04 45.11
N ARG A 402 32.75 10.43 44.53
CA ARG A 402 33.50 10.96 43.39
C ARG A 402 32.99 10.48 42.04
N ILE A 403 32.69 9.18 41.90
CA ILE A 403 32.21 8.59 40.65
C ILE A 403 30.90 9.27 40.22
N VAL A 404 29.95 9.45 41.14
CA VAL A 404 28.63 10.04 40.83
C VAL A 404 28.71 11.49 40.32
N ARG A 405 29.82 12.19 40.56
CA ARG A 405 30.05 13.56 40.06
C ARG A 405 30.75 13.60 38.70
N GLN A 406 31.26 12.46 38.21
CA GLN A 406 32.20 12.41 37.09
C GLN A 406 31.89 11.32 36.04
N VAL A 407 30.96 10.42 36.34
CA VAL A 407 30.46 9.35 35.46
C VAL A 407 28.95 9.53 35.33
N ASP A 408 28.44 9.54 34.10
CA ASP A 408 27.08 9.92 33.73
C ASP A 408 26.12 8.72 33.56
N CYS A 409 26.55 7.51 33.93
CA CYS A 409 25.71 6.32 33.91
C CYS A 409 25.41 5.80 35.34
N PRO A 410 24.33 5.00 35.53
CA PRO A 410 24.02 4.37 36.80
C PRO A 410 25.14 3.48 37.35
N LEU A 411 25.20 3.37 38.67
CA LEU A 411 26.10 2.45 39.37
C LEU A 411 25.31 1.25 39.90
N MET A 412 25.90 0.06 39.76
CA MET A 412 25.48 -1.17 40.43
C MET A 412 26.44 -1.39 41.59
N LEU A 413 26.01 -1.09 42.81
CA LEU A 413 26.84 -1.30 44.00
C LEU A 413 26.91 -2.79 44.31
N ASP A 414 28.12 -3.34 44.35
CA ASP A 414 28.38 -4.76 44.53
C ASP A 414 29.26 -4.99 45.77
N SER A 415 28.65 -5.57 46.79
CA SER A 415 29.31 -6.02 48.01
C SER A 415 28.46 -7.09 48.68
N THR A 416 29.12 -7.99 49.39
CA THR A 416 28.43 -8.97 50.24
C THR A 416 28.18 -8.46 51.67
N ASP A 417 28.75 -7.30 52.04
CA ASP A 417 28.58 -6.67 53.34
C ASP A 417 27.49 -5.58 53.29
N PRO A 418 26.39 -5.72 54.07
CA PRO A 418 25.33 -4.72 54.11
C PRO A 418 25.78 -3.31 54.48
N ALA A 419 26.79 -3.18 55.37
CA ALA A 419 27.29 -1.87 55.78
C ALA A 419 28.01 -1.14 54.63
N VAL A 420 28.65 -1.90 53.74
CA VAL A 420 29.32 -1.36 52.54
C VAL A 420 28.30 -0.94 51.49
N ILE A 421 27.23 -1.72 51.29
CA ILE A 421 26.11 -1.32 50.43
C ILE A 421 25.45 -0.04 50.96
N GLU A 422 25.18 0.04 52.27
CA GLU A 422 24.61 1.23 52.91
C GLU A 422 25.51 2.47 52.75
N ALA A 423 26.83 2.29 52.79
CA ALA A 423 27.81 3.36 52.61
C ALA A 423 27.88 3.92 51.18
N GLY A 424 27.44 3.15 50.18
CA GLY A 424 27.41 3.55 48.77
C GLY A 424 26.08 4.12 48.29
N LEU A 425 24.97 3.85 49.00
CA LEU A 425 23.67 4.48 48.79
C LEU A 425 23.69 5.94 49.25
#